data_AF-A0AAW1UH05-F1
#
_entry.id   AF-A0AAW1UH05-F1
#
_cell.length_a   1.000
_cell.length_b   1.000
_cell.length_c   1.000
_cell.angle_alpha   90.00
_cell.angle_beta   90.00
_cell.angle_gamma   90.00
#
_symmetry.space_group_name_H-M   'P 1'
#
loop_
_entity.id
_entity.type
_entity.pdbx_description
1 polymer ?
#
loop_
_entity_poly.entity_id
_entity_poly.type
_entity_poly.pdbx_seq_one_letter_code
_entity_poly.pdbx_strand_id
1 'polypeptide(L)'
;MSQKSKHYQLIELENGEIIVVHETWVSPEKQHVFWPPYPDNYTYRRSLEKREEPAAHWTIHPTKRVIYRTDNLPKALAKVKKAEYTSNIVYYHLLPHIVTLKEQNSQILAAIRQNIL
;
A
#
# COMPACT_ATOMS: atom_id res chain seq x y z
N MET A 1 2.33 31.20 -15.00
CA MET A 1 2.02 29.77 -15.21
C MET A 1 2.64 29.00 -14.05
N SER A 2 1.83 28.39 -13.18
CA SER A 2 2.33 27.61 -12.05
C SER A 2 3.02 26.34 -12.59
N GLN A 3 4.28 26.14 -12.25
CA GLN A 3 5.03 24.97 -12.66
C GLN A 3 4.50 23.76 -11.87
N LYS A 4 3.91 22.79 -12.55
CA LYS A 4 3.40 21.56 -11.91
C LYS A 4 4.49 20.92 -11.06
N SER A 5 4.15 20.53 -9.82
CA SER A 5 5.06 19.78 -8.95
C SER A 5 5.60 18.56 -9.71
N LYS A 6 6.85 18.20 -9.45
CA LYS A 6 7.49 17.02 -10.05
C LYS A 6 7.54 15.85 -9.08
N HIS A 7 6.96 15.98 -7.90
CA HIS A 7 7.11 15.00 -6.82
C HIS A 7 6.04 13.92 -6.87
N TYR A 8 6.50 12.71 -6.57
CA TYR A 8 5.74 11.50 -6.40
C TYR A 8 5.89 11.02 -4.96
N GLN A 9 4.82 10.45 -4.42
CA GLN A 9 4.78 9.94 -3.06
C GLN A 9 4.43 8.45 -3.10
N LEU A 10 5.11 7.66 -2.28
CA LEU A 10 4.64 6.33 -1.91
C LEU A 10 3.79 6.47 -0.66
N ILE A 11 2.57 5.98 -0.72
CA ILE A 11 1.63 6.05 0.39
C ILE A 11 1.16 4.64 0.75
N GLU A 12 0.99 4.43 2.05
CA GLU A 12 0.30 3.26 2.59
C GLU A 12 -1.16 3.67 2.82
N LEU A 13 -2.08 2.95 2.19
CA LEU A 13 -3.51 3.09 2.43
C LEU A 13 -3.91 2.37 3.72
N GLU A 14 -5.09 2.68 4.26
CA GLU A 14 -5.62 2.01 5.46
C GLU A 14 -5.80 0.49 5.29
N ASN A 15 -6.05 0.03 4.06
CA ASN A 15 -6.12 -1.40 3.72
C ASN A 15 -4.74 -2.09 3.66
N GLY A 16 -3.64 -1.35 3.89
CA GLY A 16 -2.27 -1.87 3.84
C GLY A 16 -1.62 -1.87 2.45
N GLU A 17 -2.34 -1.46 1.40
CA GLU A 17 -1.76 -1.35 0.06
C GLU A 17 -0.76 -0.19 -0.02
N ILE A 18 0.35 -0.44 -0.73
CA ILE A 18 1.38 0.57 -0.97
C ILE A 18 1.30 1.00 -2.44
N ILE A 19 1.00 2.27 -2.68
CA ILE A 19 0.79 2.82 -4.02
C ILE A 19 1.69 4.02 -4.29
N VAL A 20 1.90 4.35 -5.57
CA VAL A 20 2.57 5.57 -6.00
C VAL A 20 1.53 6.58 -6.44
N VAL A 21 1.63 7.82 -5.98
CA VAL A 21 0.77 8.90 -6.47
C VAL A 21 1.56 10.14 -6.76
N HIS A 22 1.02 10.99 -7.62
CA HIS A 22 1.54 12.34 -7.78
C HIS A 22 1.25 13.15 -6.51
N GLU A 23 2.11 14.11 -6.16
CA GLU A 23 1.93 14.91 -4.94
C GLU A 23 0.58 15.65 -4.91
N THR A 24 0.09 16.11 -6.06
CA THR A 24 -1.20 16.83 -6.14
C THR A 24 -2.41 15.93 -5.92
N TRP A 25 -2.23 14.60 -5.93
CA TRP A 25 -3.30 13.64 -5.64
C TRP A 25 -3.45 13.40 -4.15
N VAL A 26 -2.51 13.87 -3.34
CA VAL A 26 -2.58 13.75 -1.89
C VAL A 26 -3.21 15.02 -1.35
N SER A 27 -4.21 14.86 -0.49
CA SER A 27 -4.77 15.96 0.28
C SER A 27 -3.69 16.78 1.01
N PRO A 28 -3.86 18.10 1.19
CA PRO A 28 -2.88 18.93 1.91
C PRO A 28 -2.50 18.36 3.30
N GLU A 29 -3.48 17.83 4.02
CA GLU A 29 -3.38 17.18 5.32
C GLU A 29 -2.84 15.74 5.27
N LYS A 30 -2.72 15.16 4.06
CA LYS A 30 -2.20 13.81 3.79
C LYS A 30 -3.02 12.67 4.41
N GLN A 31 -4.29 12.93 4.70
CA GLN A 31 -5.20 11.95 5.28
C GLN A 31 -5.90 11.11 4.21
N HIS A 32 -5.97 11.61 3.00
CA HIS A 32 -6.60 10.92 1.88
C HIS A 32 -5.90 11.18 0.55
N VAL A 33 -6.13 10.28 -0.39
CA VAL A 33 -5.63 10.35 -1.76
C VAL A 33 -6.78 10.32 -2.75
N PHE A 34 -6.68 11.14 -3.79
CA PHE A 34 -7.56 11.11 -4.94
C PHE A 34 -7.03 10.07 -5.93
N TRP A 35 -7.87 9.09 -6.28
CA TRP A 35 -7.50 7.97 -7.12
C TRP A 35 -8.25 8.01 -8.46
N PRO A 36 -7.54 7.99 -9.59
CA PRO A 36 -8.21 7.99 -10.89
C PRO A 36 -8.94 6.67 -11.13
N PRO A 37 -10.11 6.67 -11.79
CA PRO A 37 -10.89 5.46 -12.09
C PRO A 37 -10.32 4.70 -13.31
N TYR A 38 -9.01 4.46 -13.33
CA TYR A 38 -8.36 3.71 -14.41
C TYR A 38 -8.25 2.23 -14.04
N PRO A 39 -8.85 1.32 -14.84
CA PRO A 39 -8.89 -0.09 -14.51
C PRO A 39 -7.56 -0.81 -14.77
N ASP A 40 -6.68 -0.24 -15.58
CA ASP A 40 -5.44 -0.86 -16.00
C ASP A 40 -4.20 -0.06 -15.57
N ASN A 41 -3.11 -0.80 -15.34
CA ASN A 41 -1.85 -0.23 -14.88
C ASN A 41 -1.22 0.71 -15.92
N TYR A 42 -1.47 0.49 -17.21
CA TYR A 42 -0.88 1.30 -18.28
C TYR A 42 -1.47 2.72 -18.30
N THR A 43 -2.79 2.84 -18.22
CA THR A 43 -3.49 4.13 -18.15
C THR A 43 -3.14 4.87 -16.86
N TYR A 44 -3.08 4.16 -15.73
CA TYR A 44 -2.60 4.71 -14.46
C TYR A 44 -1.15 5.22 -14.53
N ARG A 45 -0.23 4.48 -15.15
CA ARG A 45 1.15 4.97 -15.32
C ARG A 45 1.21 6.21 -16.19
N ARG A 46 0.43 6.23 -17.27
CA ARG A 46 0.35 7.42 -18.15
C ARG A 46 -0.20 8.64 -17.42
N SER A 47 -1.15 8.50 -16.49
CA SER A 47 -1.64 9.64 -15.71
C SER A 47 -0.61 10.17 -14.72
N LEU A 48 0.23 9.30 -14.12
CA LEU A 48 1.39 9.71 -13.32
C LEU A 48 2.45 10.46 -14.14
N GLU A 49 2.75 9.99 -15.35
CA GLU A 49 3.70 10.64 -16.26
C GLU A 49 3.19 12.00 -16.73
N LYS A 50 1.89 12.09 -17.06
CA LYS A 50 1.22 13.32 -17.48
C LYS A 50 0.96 14.30 -16.33
N ARG A 51 1.07 13.85 -15.08
CA ARG A 51 0.75 14.63 -13.87
C ARG A 51 -0.65 15.21 -14.00
N GLU A 52 -1.59 14.31 -14.25
CA GLU A 52 -3.01 14.66 -14.27
C GLU A 52 -3.40 15.21 -12.90
N GLU A 53 -4.36 16.12 -12.86
CA GLU A 53 -4.85 16.67 -11.60
C GLU A 53 -6.10 15.91 -11.18
N PRO A 54 -6.38 15.78 -9.87
CA PRO A 54 -7.61 15.19 -9.40
C PRO A 54 -8.85 15.85 -10.02
N ALA A 55 -9.80 15.03 -10.46
CA ALA A 55 -11.08 15.49 -10.98
C ALA A 55 -12.22 15.05 -10.06
N ALA A 56 -13.39 15.69 -10.19
CA ALA A 56 -14.54 15.42 -9.32
C ALA A 56 -15.04 13.96 -9.34
N HIS A 57 -14.72 13.20 -10.41
CA HIS A 57 -15.09 11.79 -10.54
C HIS A 57 -14.03 10.82 -10.00
N TRP A 58 -12.93 11.32 -9.43
CA TRP A 58 -11.90 10.48 -8.81
C TRP A 58 -12.37 9.97 -7.46
N THR A 59 -12.06 8.72 -7.15
CA THR A 59 -12.43 8.09 -5.89
C THR A 59 -11.47 8.56 -4.79
N ILE A 60 -11.97 8.76 -3.57
CA ILE A 60 -11.15 9.15 -2.43
C ILE A 60 -10.84 7.92 -1.59
N HIS A 61 -9.56 7.70 -1.28
CA HIS A 61 -9.12 6.61 -0.42
C HIS A 61 -8.41 7.15 0.82
N PRO A 62 -8.72 6.65 2.03
CA PRO A 62 -8.04 7.05 3.25
C PRO A 62 -6.59 6.55 3.25
N THR A 63 -5.68 7.43 3.63
CA THR A 63 -4.24 7.19 3.68
C THR A 63 -3.80 7.02 5.13
N LYS A 64 -3.04 5.97 5.39
CA LYS A 64 -2.45 5.69 6.70
C LYS A 64 -1.19 6.49 6.94
N ARG A 65 -0.28 6.54 5.96
CA ARG A 65 0.96 7.35 6.02
C ARG A 65 1.63 7.52 4.65
N VAL A 66 2.48 8.54 4.55
CA VAL A 66 3.46 8.69 3.46
C VAL A 66 4.74 7.96 3.83
N ILE A 67 5.15 6.99 2.99
CA ILE A 67 6.35 6.17 3.20
C ILE A 67 7.59 6.83 2.61
N TYR A 68 7.46 7.43 1.42
CA TYR A 68 8.59 7.95 0.67
C TYR A 68 8.19 9.07 -0.29
N ARG A 69 9.13 9.95 -0.62
CA ARG A 69 8.96 11.05 -1.58
C ARG A 69 10.14 11.12 -2.53
N THR A 70 9.88 11.40 -3.81
CA THR A 70 10.92 11.50 -4.84
C THR A 70 10.38 12.30 -6.03
N ASP A 71 11.26 13.00 -6.74
CA ASP A 71 10.96 13.64 -8.02
C ASP A 71 11.14 12.69 -9.23
N ASN A 72 11.65 11.49 -8.97
CA ASN A 72 11.91 10.45 -9.97
C ASN A 72 10.84 9.33 -9.92
N LEU A 73 9.92 9.33 -10.90
CA LEU A 73 8.85 8.32 -11.02
C LEU A 73 9.38 6.88 -11.15
N PRO A 74 10.36 6.57 -12.03
CA PRO A 74 10.95 5.23 -12.08
C PRO A 74 11.44 4.71 -10.71
N LYS A 75 12.07 5.58 -9.91
CA LYS A 75 12.55 5.25 -8.56
C LYS A 75 11.40 4.98 -7.58
N ALA A 76 10.29 5.73 -7.68
CA ALA A 76 9.09 5.47 -6.90
C ALA A 76 8.50 4.10 -7.23
N LEU A 77 8.29 3.81 -8.52
CA LEU A 77 7.73 2.54 -8.99
C LEU A 77 8.60 1.33 -8.60
N ALA A 78 9.93 1.47 -8.67
CA ALA A 78 10.85 0.42 -8.23
C ALA A 78 10.71 0.10 -6.73
N LYS A 79 10.45 1.12 -5.89
CA LYS A 79 10.23 0.91 -4.45
C LYS A 79 8.92 0.21 -4.14
N VAL A 80 7.84 0.50 -4.86
CA VAL A 80 6.57 -0.23 -4.70
C VAL A 80 6.73 -1.69 -5.05
N LYS A 81 7.33 -2.01 -6.21
CA LYS A 81 7.62 -3.40 -6.59
C LYS A 81 8.46 -4.14 -5.55
N LYS A 82 9.46 -3.45 -4.96
CA LYS A 82 10.26 -4.02 -3.88
C LYS A 82 9.42 -4.29 -2.63
N ALA A 83 8.53 -3.38 -2.26
CA ALA A 83 7.64 -3.55 -1.12
C ALA A 83 6.67 -4.73 -1.33
N GLU A 84 6.05 -4.84 -2.51
CA GLU A 84 5.19 -5.99 -2.89
C GLU A 84 5.94 -7.32 -2.78
N TYR A 85 7.16 -7.38 -3.33
CA TYR A 85 8.00 -8.58 -3.29
C TYR A 85 8.39 -8.98 -1.86
N THR A 86 8.82 -8.02 -1.04
CA THR A 86 9.18 -8.27 0.36
C THR A 86 7.97 -8.75 1.16
N SER A 87 6.80 -8.13 1.01
CA SER A 87 5.57 -8.57 1.68
C SER A 87 5.20 -10.02 1.30
N ASN A 88 5.34 -10.37 0.02
CA ASN A 88 5.03 -11.71 -0.45
C ASN A 88 5.99 -12.77 0.11
N ILE A 89 7.30 -12.49 0.14
CA ILE A 89 8.29 -13.38 0.78
C ILE A 89 7.99 -13.55 2.27
N VAL A 90 7.80 -12.46 3.00
CA VAL A 90 7.53 -12.49 4.44
C VAL A 90 6.30 -13.36 4.73
N TYR A 91 5.25 -13.24 3.91
CA TYR A 91 4.07 -14.09 4.01
C TYR A 91 4.43 -15.58 3.85
N TYR A 92 5.11 -15.97 2.76
CA TYR A 92 5.46 -17.39 2.53
C TYR A 92 6.39 -17.98 3.59
N HIS A 93 7.36 -17.22 4.11
CA HIS A 93 8.32 -17.72 5.09
C HIS A 93 7.75 -17.78 6.52
N LEU A 94 6.83 -16.88 6.89
CA LEU A 94 6.25 -16.85 8.24
C LEU A 94 5.01 -17.73 8.39
N LEU A 95 4.28 -18.00 7.31
CA LEU A 95 3.06 -18.81 7.34
C LEU A 95 3.24 -20.19 8.01
N PRO A 96 4.28 -20.99 7.68
CA PRO A 96 4.48 -22.29 8.31
C PRO A 96 4.61 -22.17 9.83
N HIS A 97 5.39 -21.19 10.31
CA HIS A 97 5.57 -20.94 11.74
C HIS A 97 4.27 -20.52 12.42
N ILE A 98 3.47 -19.66 11.79
CA ILE A 98 2.16 -19.24 12.31
C ILE A 98 1.21 -20.43 12.44
N VAL A 99 1.19 -21.33 11.45
CA VAL A 99 0.37 -22.55 11.49
C VAL A 99 0.82 -23.47 12.62
N THR A 100 2.13 -23.71 12.75
CA THR A 100 2.68 -24.52 13.84
C THR A 100 2.33 -23.96 15.22
N LEU A 101 2.44 -22.64 15.41
CA LEU A 101 2.08 -21.99 16.68
C LEU A 101 0.59 -22.13 17.00
N LYS A 102 -0.29 -22.02 15.99
CA LYS A 102 -1.74 -22.23 16.18
C LYS A 102 -2.05 -23.68 16.58
N GLU A 103 -1.38 -24.64 15.96
CA GLU A 103 -1.53 -26.05 16.28
C GLU A 103 -1.07 -26.35 17.71
N GLN A 104 0.09 -25.83 18.11
CA GLN A 104 0.60 -25.94 19.48
C GLN A 104 -0.37 -25.34 20.49
N ASN A 105 -0.92 -24.16 20.21
CA ASN A 105 -1.91 -23.52 21.09
C ASN A 105 -3.19 -24.36 21.20
N SER A 106 -3.65 -24.97 20.11
CA SER A 106 -4.81 -25.87 20.12
C SER A 106 -4.58 -27.09 21.01
N GLN A 107 -3.40 -27.71 20.88
CA GLN A 107 -3.01 -28.87 21.69
C GLN A 107 -2.90 -28.51 23.18
N ILE A 108 -2.31 -27.36 23.50
CA ILE A 108 -2.23 -26.85 24.88
C ILE A 108 -3.65 -26.63 25.45
N LEU A 109 -4.54 -26.00 24.68
CA LEU A 109 -5.93 -25.78 25.11
C LEU A 109 -6.67 -27.10 25.32
N ALA A 110 -6.45 -28.11 24.48
CA ALA A 110 -7.03 -29.44 24.64
C ALA A 110 -6.50 -30.13 25.91
N ALA A 111 -5.20 -30.04 26.18
CA ALA A 111 -4.58 -30.61 27.37
C ALA A 111 -5.09 -29.96 28.66
N ILE A 112 -5.26 -28.63 28.67
CA ILE A 112 -5.83 -27.91 29.81
C ILE A 112 -7.27 -28.37 30.09
N ARG A 113 -8.08 -28.55 29.04
CA ARG A 113 -9.47 -29.03 29.19
C ARG A 113 -9.56 -30.43 29.78
N GLN A 114 -8.60 -31.31 29.48
CA GLN A 114 -8.58 -32.67 30.02
C GLN A 114 -8.10 -32.76 31.48
N ASN A 115 -7.38 -31.75 31.98
CA ASN A 115 -6.86 -31.73 33.36
C ASN A 115 -7.76 -30.98 34.37
N ILE A 116 -8.91 -30.44 33.93
CA ILE A 116 -9.88 -29.72 34.78
C ILE A 116 -11.15 -30.58 35.04
N LEU A 117 -11.18 -31.82 34.57
CA LEU A 117 -12.17 -32.86 34.93
C LEU A 117 -11.50 -33.90 35.84
#